data_AF-A0A920ME52-F1
#
_entry.id   AF-A0A920ME52-F1
#
_cell.length_a   1.000
_cell.length_b   1.000
_cell.length_c   1.000
_cell.angle_alpha   90.00
_cell.angle_beta   90.00
_cell.angle_gamma   90.00
#
_symmetry.space_group_name_H-M   'P 1'
#
loop_
_entity.id
_entity.type
_entity.pdbx_description
1 polymer ?
#
loop_
_entity_poly.entity_id
_entity_poly.type
_entity_poly.pdbx_seq_one_letter_code
_entity_poly.pdbx_strand_id
1 'polypeptide(L)'
;MSKMLRDKEIGPYLVPIIPDEARTFGMDGLFSQAGIYSPSGQQYEPVDAGTISPYKEAKDGQILQEGICEAGALASFMAAGTAYSHSELPMIPIYIFYSIFGMQRIGDMVWACGDAMTKGFLIGGTAGRTTLNGEGVQHQDGHSHVLLQQFLI
;
A
#
# COMPACT_ATOMS: atom_id res chain seq x y z
N MET A 1 -11.53 -1.28 3.96
CA MET A 1 -11.10 -1.75 2.63
C MET A 1 -12.06 -2.76 1.99
N SER A 2 -12.32 -3.92 2.60
CA SER A 2 -13.08 -5.02 1.95
C SER A 2 -14.47 -4.63 1.43
N LYS A 3 -15.18 -3.73 2.13
CA LYS A 3 -16.46 -3.17 1.66
C LYS A 3 -16.31 -2.38 0.35
N MET A 4 -15.26 -1.58 0.23
CA MET A 4 -15.00 -0.76 -0.96
C MET A 4 -14.60 -1.62 -2.16
N LEU A 5 -13.84 -2.70 -1.95
CA LEU A 5 -13.49 -3.64 -3.03
C LEU A 5 -14.67 -4.46 -3.55
N ARG A 6 -15.73 -4.63 -2.74
CA ARG A 6 -16.98 -5.30 -3.20
C ARG A 6 -17.94 -4.33 -3.86
N ASP A 7 -17.70 -3.03 -3.75
CA ASP A 7 -18.52 -2.01 -4.35
C ASP A 7 -18.31 -2.03 -5.87
N LYS A 8 -19.40 -2.05 -6.63
CA LYS A 8 -19.33 -2.16 -8.09
C LYS A 8 -18.91 -0.87 -8.78
N GLU A 9 -19.11 0.27 -8.13
CA GLU A 9 -18.81 1.59 -8.69
C GLU A 9 -17.36 1.98 -8.42
N ILE A 10 -16.86 1.74 -7.20
CA ILE A 10 -15.50 2.15 -6.83
C ILE A 10 -14.49 0.99 -6.80
N GLY A 11 -14.95 -0.24 -6.60
CA GLY A 11 -14.10 -1.43 -6.44
C GLY A 11 -13.08 -1.60 -7.55
N PRO A 12 -13.47 -1.53 -8.85
CA PRO A 12 -12.54 -1.67 -9.98
C PRO A 12 -11.43 -0.62 -10.04
N TYR A 13 -11.61 0.54 -9.40
CA TYR A 13 -10.66 1.66 -9.43
C TYR A 13 -9.70 1.66 -8.24
N LEU A 14 -9.93 0.84 -7.22
CA LEU A 14 -9.04 0.76 -6.06
C LEU A 14 -7.72 0.10 -6.45
N VAL A 15 -6.62 0.65 -5.94
CA VAL A 15 -5.29 0.05 -6.09
C VAL A 15 -4.70 -0.10 -4.70
N PRO A 16 -4.95 -1.21 -3.99
CA PRO A 16 -4.28 -1.50 -2.73
C PRO A 16 -2.81 -1.80 -2.99
N ILE A 17 -1.91 -1.13 -2.27
CA ILE A 17 -0.46 -1.26 -2.43
C ILE A 17 0.14 -1.60 -1.07
N ILE A 18 1.00 -2.62 -1.02
CA ILE A 18 1.63 -3.11 0.21
C ILE A 18 3.11 -3.43 -0.05
N PRO A 19 4.03 -3.03 0.85
CA PRO A 19 5.44 -3.39 0.77
C PRO A 19 5.71 -4.60 1.67
N ASP A 20 5.49 -5.80 1.14
CA ASP A 20 5.68 -7.11 1.80
C ASP A 20 4.71 -7.43 2.96
N GLU A 21 4.64 -6.57 3.99
CA GLU A 21 4.08 -6.88 5.30
C GLU A 21 2.54 -6.82 5.45
N ALA A 22 1.83 -7.47 4.54
CA ALA A 22 0.36 -7.48 4.56
C ALA A 22 -0.27 -8.16 5.79
N ARG A 23 0.37 -9.22 6.31
CA ARG A 23 -0.09 -9.95 7.51
C ARG A 23 -0.11 -9.05 8.74
N THR A 24 0.92 -8.23 8.91
CA THR A 24 1.05 -7.28 10.01
C THR A 24 -0.13 -6.32 10.07
N PHE A 25 -0.66 -5.93 8.91
CA PHE A 25 -1.80 -5.01 8.81
C PHE A 25 -3.17 -5.72 8.80
N GLY A 26 -3.21 -7.04 8.98
CA GLY A 26 -4.44 -7.83 8.92
C GLY A 26 -5.08 -7.85 7.53
N MET A 27 -4.27 -7.72 6.47
CA MET A 27 -4.74 -7.66 5.08
C MET A 27 -4.89 -9.05 4.43
N ASP A 28 -4.70 -10.14 5.17
CA ASP A 28 -4.73 -11.50 4.62
C ASP A 28 -6.07 -11.87 3.99
N GLY A 29 -7.17 -11.42 4.59
CA GLY A 29 -8.52 -11.62 4.05
C GLY A 29 -8.79 -10.83 2.76
N LEU A 30 -7.92 -9.87 2.40
CA LEU A 30 -8.00 -9.16 1.13
C LEU A 30 -7.32 -9.92 0.00
N PHE A 31 -6.26 -10.69 0.26
CA PHE A 31 -5.55 -11.43 -0.77
C PHE A 31 -6.41 -12.48 -1.46
N SER A 32 -7.22 -13.21 -0.68
CA SER A 32 -8.15 -14.18 -1.26
C SER A 32 -9.30 -13.53 -2.04
N GLN A 33 -9.67 -12.29 -1.69
CA GLN A 33 -10.77 -11.59 -2.35
C GLN A 33 -10.32 -10.86 -3.63
N ALA A 34 -9.20 -10.15 -3.57
CA ALA A 34 -8.76 -9.23 -4.62
C ALA A 34 -7.57 -9.75 -5.43
N GLY A 35 -6.86 -10.77 -4.93
CA GLY A 35 -5.66 -11.32 -5.57
C GLY A 35 -4.46 -10.36 -5.57
N ILE A 36 -3.26 -10.93 -5.62
CA ILE A 36 -2.02 -10.19 -5.84
C ILE A 36 -1.78 -10.13 -7.34
N TYR A 37 -1.54 -8.94 -7.87
CA TYR A 37 -1.20 -8.75 -9.27
C TYR A 37 0.15 -9.42 -9.57
N SER A 38 0.16 -10.34 -10.53
CA SER A 38 1.36 -10.97 -11.06
C SER A 38 1.18 -11.19 -12.56
N PRO A 39 1.98 -10.54 -13.43
CA PRO A 39 1.82 -10.67 -14.88
C PRO A 39 2.08 -12.11 -15.37
N SER A 40 2.88 -12.87 -14.61
CA SER A 40 3.16 -14.29 -14.86
C SER A 40 2.06 -15.22 -14.32
N GLY A 41 1.14 -14.71 -13.49
CA GLY A 41 0.21 -15.51 -12.69
C GLY A 41 0.91 -16.32 -11.60
N GLN A 42 0.16 -17.16 -10.88
CA GLN A 42 0.71 -18.06 -9.86
C GLN A 42 1.61 -19.14 -10.52
N GLN A 43 2.89 -19.14 -10.20
CA GLN A 43 3.90 -20.10 -10.73
C GLN A 43 4.38 -21.12 -9.70
N TYR A 44 3.89 -21.06 -8.47
CA TYR A 44 4.34 -21.88 -7.35
C TYR A 44 3.20 -22.15 -6.37
N GLU A 45 3.33 -23.16 -5.53
CA GLU A 45 2.34 -23.43 -4.48
C GLU A 45 2.48 -22.40 -3.35
N PRO A 46 1.43 -21.66 -2.98
CA PRO A 46 1.48 -20.73 -1.86
C PRO A 46 1.90 -21.43 -0.56
N VAL A 47 2.74 -20.78 0.24
CA VAL A 47 3.18 -21.33 1.54
C VAL A 47 2.00 -21.60 2.47
N ASP A 48 0.90 -20.85 2.32
CA ASP A 48 -0.32 -20.96 3.09
C ASP A 48 -1.47 -21.66 2.35
N ALA A 49 -1.18 -22.43 1.29
CA ALA A 49 -2.17 -23.17 0.51
C ALA A 49 -3.10 -24.07 1.35
N GLY A 50 -2.60 -24.58 2.49
CA GLY A 50 -3.38 -25.40 3.43
C GLY A 50 -4.23 -24.62 4.45
N THR A 51 -4.25 -23.29 4.38
CA THR A 51 -5.02 -22.44 5.31
C THR A 51 -6.41 -22.09 4.76
N ILE A 52 -7.24 -21.46 5.59
CA ILE A 52 -8.63 -21.09 5.23
C ILE A 52 -8.68 -20.03 4.12
N SER A 53 -7.64 -19.20 3.99
CA SER A 53 -7.59 -18.07 3.05
C SER A 53 -6.18 -17.91 2.50
N PRO A 54 -5.72 -18.80 1.61
CA PRO A 54 -4.41 -18.68 0.99
C PRO A 54 -4.35 -17.42 0.13
N TYR A 55 -3.15 -16.85 0.00
CA TYR A 55 -2.95 -15.81 -1.00
C TYR A 55 -2.95 -16.42 -2.40
N LYS A 56 -3.30 -15.60 -3.40
CA LYS A 56 -3.33 -15.98 -4.80
C LYS A 56 -2.73 -14.88 -5.64
N GLU A 57 -1.73 -15.21 -6.43
CA GLU A 57 -1.23 -14.38 -7.52
C GLU A 57 -2.04 -14.63 -8.79
N ALA A 58 -2.41 -13.55 -9.47
CA ALA A 58 -3.18 -13.62 -10.70
C ALA A 58 -2.85 -12.44 -11.62
N LYS A 59 -3.02 -12.67 -12.93
CA LYS A 59 -2.81 -11.61 -13.94
C LYS A 59 -3.82 -10.47 -13.82
N ASP A 60 -4.98 -10.77 -13.26
CA ASP A 60 -6.07 -9.87 -12.93
C ASP A 60 -6.15 -9.59 -11.42
N GLY A 61 -5.10 -9.90 -10.66
CA GLY A 61 -5.00 -9.52 -9.26
C GLY A 61 -4.98 -8.00 -9.12
N GLN A 62 -5.59 -7.48 -8.07
CA GLN A 62 -5.79 -6.04 -7.87
C GLN A 62 -4.81 -5.43 -6.87
N ILE A 63 -4.21 -6.24 -5.99
CA ILE A 63 -3.26 -5.78 -4.98
C ILE A 63 -1.86 -5.74 -5.60
N LEU A 64 -1.18 -4.59 -5.49
CA LEU A 64 0.22 -4.44 -5.83
C LEU A 64 1.08 -4.78 -4.61
N GLN A 65 1.81 -5.89 -4.69
CA GLN A 65 2.76 -6.32 -3.67
C GLN A 65 4.18 -6.02 -4.16
N GLU A 66 4.80 -4.99 -3.60
CA GLU A 66 6.05 -4.42 -4.12
C GLU A 66 7.30 -4.97 -3.40
N GLY A 67 7.10 -5.91 -2.47
CA GLY A 67 8.13 -6.43 -1.60
C GLY A 67 8.69 -5.37 -0.65
N ILE A 68 9.90 -5.58 -0.14
CA ILE A 68 10.59 -4.64 0.78
C ILE A 68 11.16 -3.45 -0.01
N CYS A 69 10.26 -2.63 -0.55
CA CYS A 69 10.59 -1.51 -1.42
C CYS A 69 9.55 -0.37 -1.27
N GLU A 70 9.68 0.45 -0.22
CA GLU A 70 8.74 1.55 0.03
C GLU A 70 8.77 2.61 -1.07
N ALA A 71 9.95 2.83 -1.69
CA ALA A 71 10.08 3.73 -2.82
C ALA A 71 9.37 3.20 -4.07
N GLY A 72 9.47 1.89 -4.34
CA GLY A 72 8.73 1.24 -5.43
C GLY A 72 7.22 1.30 -5.20
N ALA A 73 6.78 1.01 -3.97
CA ALA A 73 5.38 1.14 -3.59
C ALA A 73 4.84 2.57 -3.73
N LEU A 74 5.63 3.58 -3.37
CA LEU A 74 5.22 4.97 -3.58
C LEU A 74 5.24 5.37 -5.06
N ALA A 75 6.14 4.81 -5.88
CA ALA A 75 6.13 5.02 -7.33
C ALA A 75 4.84 4.45 -7.95
N SER A 76 4.43 3.24 -7.57
CA SER A 76 3.15 2.65 -7.97
C SER A 76 1.96 3.48 -7.48
N PHE A 77 2.04 4.03 -6.26
CA PHE A 77 1.04 4.95 -5.71
C PHE A 77 0.93 6.23 -6.54
N MET A 78 2.06 6.86 -6.89
CA MET A 78 2.09 8.06 -7.70
C MET A 78 1.50 7.81 -9.09
N ALA A 79 1.90 6.71 -9.75
CA ALA A 79 1.40 6.33 -11.06
C ALA A 79 -0.13 6.14 -11.06
N ALA A 80 -0.66 5.38 -10.10
CA ALA A 80 -2.10 5.20 -9.95
C ALA A 80 -2.82 6.52 -9.59
N GLY A 81 -2.27 7.30 -8.66
CA GLY A 81 -2.91 8.50 -8.14
C GLY A 81 -2.92 9.69 -9.11
N THR A 82 -2.14 9.61 -10.18
CA THR A 82 -2.09 10.60 -11.28
C THR A 82 -2.73 10.08 -12.57
N ALA A 83 -3.19 8.81 -12.60
CA ALA A 83 -3.83 8.20 -13.77
C ALA A 83 -5.09 8.94 -14.26
N TYR A 84 -5.76 9.69 -13.36
CA TYR A 84 -6.87 10.57 -13.72
C TYR A 84 -6.49 11.65 -14.74
N SER A 85 -5.21 12.06 -14.75
CA SER A 85 -4.66 13.10 -15.62
C SER A 85 -3.92 12.50 -16.81
N HIS A 86 -3.08 11.48 -16.58
CA HIS A 86 -2.24 10.91 -17.64
C HIS A 86 -2.96 9.94 -18.57
N SER A 87 -3.98 9.24 -18.05
CA SER A 87 -4.67 8.15 -18.76
C SER A 87 -6.18 8.31 -18.80
N GLU A 88 -6.70 9.47 -18.34
CA GLU A 88 -8.14 9.76 -18.21
C GLU A 88 -8.93 8.69 -17.43
N LEU A 89 -8.23 7.91 -16.59
CA LEU A 89 -8.79 6.81 -15.82
C LEU A 89 -8.52 7.05 -14.34
N PRO A 90 -9.49 7.59 -13.59
CA PRO A 90 -9.28 7.88 -12.18
C PRO A 90 -9.12 6.57 -11.40
N MET A 91 -7.97 6.41 -10.75
CA MET A 91 -7.70 5.31 -9.82
C MET A 91 -7.60 5.85 -8.39
N ILE A 92 -7.82 4.97 -7.42
CA ILE A 92 -7.83 5.29 -5.99
C ILE A 92 -6.76 4.43 -5.32
N PRO A 93 -5.48 4.86 -5.32
CA PRO A 93 -4.43 4.11 -4.67
C PRO A 93 -4.50 4.25 -3.16
N ILE A 94 -4.29 3.14 -2.48
CA ILE A 94 -4.25 3.06 -1.02
C ILE A 94 -2.99 2.28 -0.64
N TYR A 95 -1.98 3.00 -0.19
CA TYR A 95 -0.69 2.45 0.19
C TYR A 95 -0.59 2.33 1.72
N ILE A 96 -0.49 1.11 2.22
CA ILE A 96 -0.39 0.80 3.66
C ILE A 96 1.04 0.30 3.94
N PHE A 97 1.72 0.91 4.91
CA PHE A 97 3.11 0.62 5.24
C PHE A 97 3.39 0.91 6.71
N TYR A 98 4.56 0.49 7.22
CA TYR A 98 5.00 0.89 8.55
C TYR A 98 5.24 2.39 8.58
N SER A 99 4.49 3.12 9.38
CA SER A 99 4.55 4.60 9.45
C SER A 99 5.96 5.19 9.48
N ILE A 100 6.90 4.54 10.18
CA ILE A 100 8.31 4.92 10.28
C ILE A 100 9.06 4.93 8.94
N PHE A 101 8.64 4.13 7.96
CA PHE A 101 9.20 4.04 6.61
C PHE A 101 8.39 4.86 5.58
N GLY A 102 7.48 5.73 6.06
CA GLY A 102 6.85 6.75 5.24
C GLY A 102 7.75 7.96 5.07
N MET A 103 7.33 9.09 5.65
CA MET A 103 7.98 10.40 5.45
C MET A 103 9.48 10.42 5.74
N GLN A 104 9.96 9.61 6.69
CA GLN A 104 11.39 9.50 7.00
C GLN A 104 12.20 8.84 5.87
N ARG A 105 11.62 7.87 5.14
CA ARG A 105 12.32 7.06 4.14
C ARG A 105 12.05 7.53 2.70
N ILE A 106 10.82 7.96 2.42
CA ILE A 106 10.33 8.32 1.08
C ILE A 106 9.83 9.77 0.99
N GLY A 107 10.23 10.64 1.92
CA GLY A 107 9.72 12.02 2.03
C GLY A 107 9.88 12.87 0.77
N ASP A 108 11.02 12.78 0.07
CA ASP A 108 11.23 13.54 -1.16
C ASP A 108 10.27 13.11 -2.29
N MET A 109 9.97 11.81 -2.38
CA MET A 109 8.97 11.31 -3.31
C MET A 109 7.54 11.68 -2.89
N VAL A 110 7.26 11.82 -1.58
CA VAL A 110 5.96 12.32 -1.10
C VAL A 110 5.80 13.80 -1.49
N TRP A 111 6.86 14.60 -1.39
CA TRP A 111 6.87 15.96 -1.90
C TRP A 111 6.60 16.00 -3.41
N ALA A 112 7.28 15.16 -4.19
CA ALA A 112 7.03 15.01 -5.61
C ALA A 112 5.58 14.58 -5.92
N CYS A 113 4.94 13.76 -5.06
CA CYS A 113 3.51 13.44 -5.20
C CYS A 113 2.62 14.67 -5.03
N GLY A 114 2.99 15.60 -4.16
CA GLY A 114 2.30 16.89 -4.01
C GLY A 114 2.39 17.72 -5.28
N ASP A 115 3.60 17.88 -5.84
CA ASP A 115 3.84 18.61 -7.09
C ASP A 115 3.09 17.99 -8.28
N ALA A 116 3.07 16.65 -8.36
CA ALA A 116 2.35 15.91 -9.39
C ALA A 116 0.82 15.89 -9.21
N MET A 117 0.29 16.53 -8.15
CA MET A 117 -1.14 16.53 -7.81
C MET A 117 -1.72 15.11 -7.62
N THR A 118 -0.91 14.19 -7.11
CA THR A 118 -1.29 12.79 -6.86
C THR A 118 -2.46 12.71 -5.89
N LYS A 119 -3.51 11.96 -6.24
CA LYS A 119 -4.68 11.72 -5.39
C LYS A 119 -4.69 10.28 -4.88
N GLY A 120 -4.79 10.11 -3.57
CA GLY A 120 -4.82 8.79 -2.94
C GLY A 120 -4.69 8.83 -1.43
N PHE A 121 -4.52 7.67 -0.82
CA PHE A 121 -4.39 7.52 0.63
C PHE A 121 -3.07 6.84 1.01
N LEU A 122 -2.23 7.55 1.77
CA LEU A 122 -1.09 6.98 2.48
C LEU A 122 -1.53 6.60 3.89
N ILE A 123 -1.34 5.34 4.27
CA ILE A 123 -1.77 4.80 5.56
C ILE A 123 -0.54 4.29 6.32
N GLY A 124 -0.06 5.11 7.24
CA GLY A 124 0.99 4.71 8.19
C GLY A 124 0.44 3.77 9.25
N GLY A 125 0.56 2.47 9.02
CA GLY A 125 0.27 1.44 10.00
C GLY A 125 1.31 1.39 11.11
N THR A 126 1.02 0.59 12.15
CA THR A 126 1.91 0.34 13.29
C THR A 126 2.51 1.61 13.93
N ALA A 127 1.81 2.74 13.83
CA ALA A 127 2.26 4.05 14.30
C ALA A 127 2.18 4.19 15.82
N GLY A 128 2.97 5.12 16.36
CA GLY A 128 3.00 5.46 17.78
C GLY A 128 4.21 4.86 18.49
N ARG A 129 5.03 5.74 19.09
CA ARG A 129 6.33 5.39 19.69
C ARG A 129 6.23 4.26 20.70
N THR A 130 5.16 4.26 21.49
CA THR A 130 4.93 3.27 22.55
C THR A 130 3.96 2.15 22.15
N THR A 131 3.32 2.27 20.97
CA THR A 131 2.34 1.28 20.49
C THR A 131 3.04 0.06 19.91
N LEU A 132 4.14 0.27 19.17
CA LEU A 132 4.97 -0.79 18.60
C LEU A 132 6.20 -1.08 19.47
N ASN A 133 5.98 -1.39 20.74
CA ASN A 133 7.02 -1.46 21.78
C ASN A 133 8.10 -2.54 21.54
N GLY A 134 7.79 -3.63 20.84
CA GLY A 134 8.71 -4.78 20.61
C GLY A 134 9.73 -4.60 19.48
N GLU A 135 9.44 -3.76 18.49
CA GLU A 135 10.26 -3.62 17.27
C GLU A 135 11.47 -2.69 17.42
N GLY A 136 11.52 -1.93 18.53
CA GLY A 136 12.66 -1.10 18.89
C GLY A 136 12.79 0.22 18.11
N VAL A 137 13.97 0.83 18.24
CA VAL A 137 14.21 2.25 17.91
C VAL A 137 13.95 2.59 16.44
N GLN A 138 14.24 1.67 15.52
CA GLN A 138 14.09 1.91 14.08
C GLN A 138 12.66 1.76 13.56
N HIS A 139 11.73 1.25 14.38
CA HIS A 139 10.35 0.98 13.98
C HIS A 139 9.31 1.78 14.77
N GLN A 140 9.62 2.14 16.01
CA GLN A 140 8.72 2.90 16.88
C GLN A 140 8.54 4.33 16.36
N ASP A 141 7.50 4.60 15.58
CA ASP A 141 7.26 5.92 15.03
C ASP A 141 6.64 6.90 16.05
N GLY A 142 7.35 8.00 16.32
CA GLY A 142 6.83 9.12 17.11
C GLY A 142 7.01 10.47 16.45
N HIS A 143 7.23 10.53 15.13
CA HIS A 143 7.56 11.79 14.46
C HIS A 143 7.11 11.90 12.99
N SER A 144 6.51 10.87 12.39
CA SER A 144 6.04 10.93 10.99
C SER A 144 5.06 12.10 10.73
N HIS A 145 4.18 12.42 11.68
CA HIS A 145 3.27 13.58 11.56
C HIS A 145 4.02 14.92 11.53
N VAL A 146 5.13 15.05 12.27
CA VAL A 146 5.97 16.26 12.26
C VAL A 146 6.68 16.40 10.91
N LEU A 147 7.18 15.28 10.36
CA LEU A 147 7.77 15.28 9.02
C LEU A 147 6.71 15.62 7.95
N LEU A 148 5.51 15.05 8.04
CA LEU A 148 4.42 15.32 7.10
C LEU A 148 4.01 16.79 7.10
N GLN A 149 4.00 17.45 8.25
CA GLN A 149 3.66 18.87 8.36
C GLN A 149 4.58 19.77 7.50
N GLN A 150 5.83 19.35 7.27
CA GLN A 150 6.77 20.09 6.42
C GLN A 150 6.37 20.08 4.94
N PHE A 151 5.49 19.15 4.52
CA PHE A 151 5.05 19.03 3.14
C PHE A 151 3.71 19.75 2.85
N LEU A 152 3.02 20.26 3.88
CA LEU A 152 1.70 20.91 3.78
C LEU A 152 1.78 22.44 3.66
N ILE A 153 2.85 22.96 3.05
CA ILE A 153 3.10 24.41 2.90
C ILE A 153 2.25 25.01 1.77
#